data_AF-A0A7X8W5V4-F1
#
_entry.id   AF-A0A7X8W5V4-F1
#
_cell.length_a   1.000
_cell.length_b   1.000
_cell.length_c   1.000
_cell.angle_alpha   90.00
_cell.angle_beta   90.00
_cell.angle_gamma   90.00
#
_symmetry.space_group_name_H-M   'P 1'
#
loop_
_entity.id
_entity.type
_entity.pdbx_description
1 polymer ?
#
loop_
_entity_poly.entity_id
_entity_poly.type
_entity_poly.pdbx_seq_one_letter_code
_entity_poly.pdbx_strand_id
1 'polypeptide(L)'
;MSTEAECAVATEPMSVAQARENNLPELALVFVCTGNTCRSPMAAALFEYLNAKQPLPLPVRAESAGLMAAEGAPASANAKRALDEDYPGIRDLSGHRATGLNAELIERVGLILTMEASHAEYLRRILPEYAHKIAGIYEYALDERDRSVADPYRGDLEVYRATAREIHDLIVELFPRLRREINAANGK
;
A
#
# COMPACT_ATOMS: atom_id res chain seq x y z
N MET A 1 -41.31 20.49 16.34
CA MET A 1 -40.82 20.30 14.97
C MET A 1 -39.32 20.37 15.03
N SER A 2 -38.71 19.18 14.98
CA SER A 2 -37.29 18.92 14.74
C SER A 2 -36.86 19.59 13.41
N THR A 3 -35.60 19.98 13.15
CA THR A 3 -34.28 19.43 13.49
C THR A 3 -33.26 20.55 13.24
N GLU A 4 -32.36 20.81 14.20
CA GLU A 4 -31.11 21.52 13.92
C GLU A 4 -30.13 20.57 13.23
N ALA A 5 -29.40 21.12 12.26
CA ALA A 5 -28.45 20.42 11.43
C ALA A 5 -27.22 19.95 12.23
N GLU A 6 -26.98 18.65 12.24
CA GLU A 6 -25.73 18.09 12.73
C GLU A 6 -24.61 18.36 11.74
N CYS A 7 -23.62 19.11 12.23
CA CYS A 7 -22.35 19.41 11.60
C CYS A 7 -21.61 18.10 11.31
N ALA A 8 -21.20 17.91 10.06
CA ALA A 8 -20.40 16.77 9.63
C ALA A 8 -19.09 16.70 10.43
N VAL A 9 -18.95 15.66 11.25
CA VAL A 9 -17.70 15.32 11.92
C VAL A 9 -16.77 14.73 10.85
N ALA A 10 -15.67 15.42 10.56
CA ALA A 10 -14.57 14.85 9.81
C ALA A 10 -14.02 13.65 10.59
N THR A 11 -14.35 12.44 10.17
CA THR A 11 -13.82 11.22 10.77
C THR A 11 -12.38 11.07 10.35
N GLU A 12 -11.45 11.25 11.29
CA GLU A 12 -10.05 10.90 11.09
C GLU A 12 -9.91 9.44 10.63
N PRO A 13 -8.98 9.13 9.72
CA PRO A 13 -8.85 7.79 9.17
C PRO A 13 -8.60 6.78 10.30
N MET A 14 -9.37 5.70 10.31
CA MET A 14 -9.21 4.63 11.29
C MET A 14 -7.87 3.93 11.05
N SER A 15 -6.96 4.25 11.96
CA SER A 15 -5.61 3.72 12.07
C SER A 15 -5.58 2.20 12.29
N VAL A 16 -4.41 1.65 12.02
CA VAL A 16 -3.73 0.52 12.69
C VAL A 16 -4.36 -0.02 13.99
N ALA A 17 -4.92 0.84 14.86
CA ALA A 17 -5.60 0.49 16.10
C ALA A 17 -6.72 -0.55 15.96
N GLN A 18 -7.51 -0.54 14.88
CA GLN A 18 -8.64 -1.46 14.75
C GLN A 18 -8.26 -2.90 14.40
N ALA A 19 -7.10 -3.12 13.76
CA ALA A 19 -6.61 -4.46 13.46
C ALA A 19 -6.23 -5.25 14.74
N ARG A 20 -5.92 -4.55 15.84
CA ARG A 20 -5.49 -5.18 17.10
C ARG A 20 -6.63 -5.55 18.06
N GLU A 21 -7.79 -4.88 17.99
CA GLU A 21 -8.99 -5.31 18.75
C GLU A 21 -9.42 -6.75 18.40
N ASN A 22 -8.97 -7.27 17.25
CA ASN A 22 -9.18 -8.65 16.79
C ASN A 22 -8.01 -9.62 17.08
N ASN A 23 -7.08 -9.32 18.00
CA ASN A 23 -5.95 -10.20 18.38
C ASN A 23 -5.01 -10.62 17.22
N LEU A 24 -4.85 -9.78 16.19
CA LEU A 24 -3.90 -10.07 15.11
C LEU A 24 -2.45 -9.79 15.58
N PRO A 25 -1.54 -10.79 15.55
CA PRO A 25 -0.18 -10.67 16.10
C PRO A 25 0.78 -9.82 15.23
N GLU A 26 0.43 -9.54 13.97
CA GLU A 26 1.18 -8.69 13.04
C GLU A 26 0.20 -7.79 12.26
N LEU A 27 0.52 -6.51 12.10
CA LEU A 27 -0.26 -5.61 11.27
C LEU A 27 0.07 -5.87 9.79
N ALA A 28 -0.92 -6.03 8.92
CA ALA A 28 -0.69 -6.16 7.49
C ALA A 28 -1.16 -4.92 6.73
N LEU A 29 -0.39 -4.50 5.72
CA LEU A 29 -0.83 -3.56 4.70
C LEU A 29 -0.78 -4.23 3.32
N VAL A 30 -1.58 -3.74 2.39
CA VAL A 30 -1.56 -4.20 1.00
C VAL A 30 -1.34 -3.03 0.05
N PHE A 31 -0.38 -3.18 -0.86
CA PHE A 31 -0.22 -2.28 -1.99
C PHE A 31 -1.08 -2.73 -3.17
N VAL A 32 -1.82 -1.83 -3.79
CA VAL A 32 -2.77 -2.14 -4.87
C VAL A 32 -2.47 -1.34 -6.13
N CYS A 33 -2.24 -2.02 -7.25
CA CYS A 33 -2.20 -1.40 -8.57
C CYS A 33 -3.25 -2.01 -9.50
N THR A 34 -3.17 -1.75 -10.79
CA THR A 34 -4.11 -2.30 -11.77
C THR A 34 -3.93 -3.82 -11.92
N GLY A 35 -2.76 -4.27 -12.38
CA GLY A 35 -2.55 -5.67 -12.78
C GLY A 35 -1.83 -6.56 -11.78
N ASN A 36 -1.34 -6.02 -10.67
CA ASN A 36 -0.46 -6.71 -9.71
C ASN A 36 0.82 -7.32 -10.30
N THR A 37 1.38 -6.73 -11.37
CA THR A 37 2.59 -7.25 -12.02
C THR A 37 3.77 -6.28 -12.01
N CYS A 38 3.53 -4.99 -11.74
CA CYS A 38 4.54 -3.93 -11.81
C CYS A 38 4.67 -3.18 -10.48
N ARG A 39 3.87 -2.13 -10.27
CA ARG A 39 4.02 -1.18 -9.15
C ARG A 39 3.80 -1.81 -7.78
N SER A 40 2.67 -2.48 -7.54
CA SER A 40 2.36 -3.06 -6.22
C SER A 40 3.32 -4.17 -5.75
N PRO A 41 3.79 -5.13 -6.59
CA PRO A 41 4.81 -6.07 -6.13
C PRO A 41 6.15 -5.38 -5.86
N MET A 42 6.51 -4.33 -6.62
CA MET A 42 7.69 -3.53 -6.29
C MET A 42 7.56 -2.84 -4.94
N ALA A 43 6.39 -2.23 -4.66
CA ALA A 43 6.13 -1.57 -3.39
C ALA A 43 6.19 -2.53 -2.20
N ALA A 44 5.61 -3.72 -2.29
CA ALA A 44 5.69 -4.71 -1.22
C ALA A 44 7.14 -5.16 -0.95
N ALA A 45 7.91 -5.46 -2.01
CA ALA A 45 9.31 -5.85 -1.85
C ALA A 45 10.18 -4.72 -1.28
N LEU A 46 10.00 -3.50 -1.75
CA LEU A 46 10.70 -2.32 -1.26
C LEU A 46 10.34 -2.00 0.19
N PHE A 47 9.07 -2.17 0.58
CA PHE A 47 8.64 -1.96 1.96
C PHE A 47 9.37 -2.91 2.91
N GLU A 48 9.34 -4.21 2.63
CA GLU A 48 10.03 -5.21 3.45
C GLU A 48 11.54 -4.96 3.50
N TYR A 49 12.14 -4.64 2.35
CA TYR A 49 13.56 -4.32 2.22
C TYR A 49 13.97 -3.13 3.09
N LEU A 50 13.19 -2.05 3.05
CA LEU A 50 13.47 -0.83 3.82
C LEU A 50 13.13 -1.01 5.30
N ASN A 51 12.06 -1.73 5.62
CA ASN A 51 11.63 -1.99 7.00
C ASN A 51 12.70 -2.80 7.75
N ALA A 52 13.28 -3.81 7.12
CA ALA A 52 14.37 -4.62 7.68
C ALA A 52 15.66 -3.81 7.97
N LYS A 53 15.83 -2.66 7.30
CA LYS A 53 16.98 -1.75 7.48
C LYS A 53 16.71 -0.64 8.51
N GLN A 54 15.48 -0.51 9.00
CA GLN A 54 15.17 0.47 10.04
C GLN A 54 15.88 0.09 11.35
N PRO A 55 16.36 1.07 12.15
CA PRO A 55 16.94 0.79 13.48
C PRO A 55 15.99 0.04 14.41
N LEU A 56 14.69 0.29 14.25
CA LEU A 56 13.62 -0.44 14.88
C LEU A 56 12.62 -0.81 13.78
N PRO A 57 12.60 -2.02 13.24
CA PRO A 57 11.60 -2.42 12.25
C PRO A 57 10.18 -2.24 12.78
N LEU A 58 9.25 -1.88 11.90
CA LEU A 58 7.82 -1.90 12.21
C LEU A 58 7.34 -3.37 12.23
N PRO A 59 6.44 -3.75 13.16
CA PRO A 59 5.79 -5.07 13.16
C PRO A 59 4.67 -5.11 12.10
N VAL A 60 5.03 -4.75 10.86
CA VAL A 60 4.11 -4.60 9.72
C VAL A 60 4.60 -5.47 8.57
N ARG A 61 3.70 -6.26 8.00
CA ARG A 61 3.94 -7.01 6.76
C ARG A 61 3.29 -6.32 5.57
N ALA A 62 3.96 -6.33 4.43
CA ALA A 62 3.45 -5.83 3.17
C ALA A 62 3.03 -6.97 2.23
N GLU A 63 1.76 -6.93 1.84
CA GLU A 63 1.18 -7.74 0.77
C GLU A 63 0.99 -6.88 -0.49
N SER A 64 0.67 -7.51 -1.62
CA SER A 64 0.31 -6.79 -2.84
C SER A 64 -0.85 -7.44 -3.56
N ALA A 65 -1.73 -6.63 -4.17
CA ALA A 65 -2.87 -7.10 -4.95
C ALA A 65 -3.12 -6.21 -6.17
N GLY A 66 -4.08 -6.59 -7.02
CA GLY A 66 -4.47 -5.83 -8.20
C GLY A 66 -5.99 -5.73 -8.33
N LEU A 67 -6.47 -4.60 -8.85
CA LEU A 67 -7.91 -4.42 -9.12
C LEU A 67 -8.39 -5.24 -10.33
N MET A 68 -7.49 -5.46 -11.29
CA MET A 68 -7.72 -6.22 -12.52
C MET A 68 -6.54 -7.16 -12.76
N ALA A 69 -6.16 -7.90 -11.71
CA ALA A 69 -5.05 -8.85 -11.78
C ALA A 69 -5.38 -10.00 -12.73
N ALA A 70 -4.40 -10.37 -13.56
CA ALA A 70 -4.43 -11.65 -14.25
C ALA A 70 -3.91 -12.71 -13.28
N GLU A 71 -4.83 -13.43 -12.62
CA GLU A 71 -4.51 -14.40 -11.57
C GLU A 71 -3.36 -15.34 -11.97
N GLY A 72 -2.35 -15.43 -11.10
CA GLY A 72 -1.18 -16.28 -11.32
C GLY A 72 -0.12 -15.72 -12.28
N ALA A 73 -0.34 -14.55 -12.91
CA ALA A 73 0.66 -13.95 -13.79
C ALA A 73 1.95 -13.61 -13.02
N PRO A 74 3.14 -13.80 -13.61
CA PRO A 74 4.38 -13.40 -12.96
C PRO A 74 4.51 -11.88 -12.89
N ALA A 75 5.34 -11.38 -11.96
CA ALA A 75 5.80 -9.99 -12.03
C ALA A 75 6.50 -9.71 -13.37
N SER A 76 6.38 -8.47 -13.87
CA SER A 76 7.03 -8.01 -15.09
C SER A 76 8.53 -8.24 -15.02
N ALA A 77 9.14 -8.65 -16.14
CA ALA A 77 10.57 -8.86 -16.23
C ALA A 77 11.35 -7.59 -15.88
N ASN A 78 10.87 -6.42 -16.31
CA ASN A 78 11.53 -5.14 -15.98
C ASN A 78 11.34 -4.75 -14.51
N ALA A 79 10.21 -5.10 -13.88
CA ALA A 79 10.03 -4.88 -12.44
C ALA A 79 11.01 -5.71 -11.61
N LYS A 80 11.19 -6.99 -11.97
CA LYS A 80 12.21 -7.86 -11.37
C LYS A 80 13.61 -7.27 -11.52
N ARG A 81 14.00 -7.01 -12.77
CA ARG A 81 15.34 -6.48 -13.09
C ARG A 81 15.63 -5.15 -12.42
N ALA A 82 14.68 -4.22 -12.40
CA ALA A 82 14.87 -2.92 -11.74
C ALA A 82 15.15 -3.10 -10.24
N LEU A 83 14.48 -4.04 -9.56
CA LEU A 83 14.76 -4.31 -8.15
C LEU A 83 16.10 -5.04 -7.95
N ASP A 84 16.32 -6.12 -8.69
CA ASP A 84 17.51 -6.97 -8.54
C ASP A 84 18.81 -6.20 -8.86
N GLU A 85 18.79 -5.32 -9.86
CA GLU A 85 19.96 -4.54 -10.29
C GLU A 85 20.22 -3.34 -9.36
N ASP A 86 19.19 -2.63 -8.89
CA ASP A 86 19.35 -1.36 -8.17
C ASP A 86 19.28 -1.49 -6.62
N TYR A 87 18.74 -2.60 -6.07
CA TYR A 87 18.54 -2.79 -4.63
C TYR A 87 19.15 -4.10 -4.10
N PRO A 88 20.48 -4.16 -3.89
CA PRO A 88 21.15 -5.38 -3.43
C PRO A 88 20.57 -5.93 -2.13
N GLY A 89 20.24 -7.23 -2.14
CA GLY A 89 19.64 -7.95 -1.01
C GLY A 89 18.12 -7.83 -0.89
N ILE A 90 17.45 -7.18 -1.86
CA ILE A 90 16.00 -7.21 -1.96
C ILE A 90 15.49 -8.62 -2.28
N ARG A 91 14.27 -8.93 -1.86
CA ARG A 91 13.62 -10.20 -2.17
C ARG A 91 13.32 -10.27 -3.68
N ASP A 92 13.78 -11.35 -4.31
CA ASP A 92 13.49 -11.68 -5.70
C ASP A 92 11.97 -11.88 -5.93
N LEU A 93 11.45 -11.24 -6.98
CA LEU A 93 10.06 -11.31 -7.42
C LEU A 93 9.77 -12.49 -8.37
N SER A 94 10.70 -13.41 -8.61
CA SER A 94 10.50 -14.62 -9.44
C SER A 94 9.35 -15.50 -8.93
N GLY A 95 9.19 -15.57 -7.61
CA GLY A 95 8.09 -16.26 -6.93
C GLY A 95 6.76 -15.50 -6.92
N HIS A 96 6.74 -14.21 -7.31
CA HIS A 96 5.52 -13.40 -7.31
C HIS A 96 4.48 -13.97 -8.26
N ARG A 97 3.23 -14.00 -7.80
CA ARG A 97 2.06 -14.37 -8.58
C ARG A 97 1.01 -13.29 -8.37
N ALA A 98 0.52 -12.74 -9.47
CA ALA A 98 -0.48 -11.70 -9.45
C ALA A 98 -1.75 -12.24 -8.80
N THR A 99 -2.26 -11.51 -7.81
CA THR A 99 -3.49 -11.86 -7.07
C THR A 99 -4.45 -10.67 -7.10
N GLY A 100 -5.72 -10.93 -7.35
CA GLY A 100 -6.79 -9.95 -7.27
C GLY A 100 -7.03 -9.48 -5.83
N LEU A 101 -7.33 -8.21 -5.66
CA LEU A 101 -7.81 -7.70 -4.38
C LEU A 101 -9.17 -8.35 -4.08
N ASN A 102 -9.27 -9.07 -2.96
CA ASN A 102 -10.47 -9.82 -2.58
C ASN A 102 -10.94 -9.46 -1.16
N ALA A 103 -12.16 -9.89 -0.82
CA ALA A 103 -12.79 -9.56 0.47
C ALA A 103 -11.97 -10.03 1.67
N GLU A 104 -11.43 -11.25 1.63
CA GLU A 104 -10.62 -11.81 2.72
C GLU A 104 -9.37 -10.96 3.01
N LEU A 105 -8.67 -10.53 1.94
CA LEU A 105 -7.51 -9.66 2.06
C LEU A 105 -7.92 -8.27 2.59
N ILE A 106 -9.00 -7.70 2.06
CA ILE A 106 -9.54 -6.42 2.54
C ILE A 106 -9.87 -6.50 4.02
N GLU A 107 -10.53 -7.56 4.49
CA GLU A 107 -10.92 -7.74 5.90
C GLU A 107 -9.71 -7.80 6.82
N ARG A 108 -8.69 -8.60 6.46
CA ARG A 108 -7.51 -8.87 7.31
C ARG A 108 -6.51 -7.72 7.40
N VAL A 109 -6.35 -6.92 6.34
CA VAL A 109 -5.36 -5.83 6.34
C VAL A 109 -5.85 -4.61 7.11
N GLY A 110 -4.92 -3.95 7.79
CA GLY A 110 -5.15 -2.69 8.51
C GLY A 110 -5.02 -1.46 7.61
N LEU A 111 -4.39 -1.57 6.43
CA LEU A 111 -4.18 -0.46 5.52
C LEU A 111 -4.11 -0.95 4.05
N ILE A 112 -4.80 -0.24 3.17
CA ILE A 112 -4.81 -0.45 1.71
C ILE A 112 -4.22 0.79 1.05
N LEU A 113 -3.04 0.66 0.44
CA LEU A 113 -2.34 1.72 -0.27
C LEU A 113 -2.39 1.50 -1.77
N THR A 114 -3.12 2.35 -2.47
CA THR A 114 -3.24 2.27 -3.92
C THR A 114 -2.16 3.08 -4.63
N MET A 115 -1.70 2.61 -5.79
CA MET A 115 -0.66 3.30 -6.58
C MET A 115 -1.19 4.50 -7.36
N GLU A 116 -2.52 4.62 -7.54
CA GLU A 116 -3.15 5.75 -8.22
C GLU A 116 -4.29 6.29 -7.35
N ALA A 117 -4.44 7.62 -7.31
CA ALA A 117 -5.52 8.28 -6.58
C ALA A 117 -6.91 7.78 -6.99
N SER A 118 -7.11 7.58 -8.29
CA SER A 118 -8.35 7.05 -8.88
C SER A 118 -8.73 5.66 -8.36
N HIS A 119 -7.74 4.81 -8.05
CA HIS A 119 -7.98 3.51 -7.43
C HIS A 119 -8.50 3.65 -6.00
N ALA A 120 -7.93 4.57 -5.19
CA ALA A 120 -8.43 4.83 -3.85
C ALA A 120 -9.85 5.39 -3.87
N GLU A 121 -10.13 6.36 -4.74
CA GLU A 121 -11.47 6.93 -4.93
C GLU A 121 -12.50 5.86 -5.33
N TYR A 122 -12.14 5.03 -6.31
CA TYR A 122 -12.97 3.91 -6.75
C TYR A 122 -13.27 2.96 -5.58
N LEU A 123 -12.24 2.50 -4.86
CA LEU A 123 -12.39 1.57 -3.76
C LEU A 123 -13.22 2.16 -2.61
N ARG A 124 -12.98 3.41 -2.21
CA ARG A 124 -13.81 4.07 -1.17
C ARG A 124 -15.29 4.15 -1.56
N ARG A 125 -15.58 4.36 -2.85
CA ARG A 125 -16.96 4.42 -3.35
C ARG A 125 -17.64 3.05 -3.32
N ILE A 126 -16.93 1.97 -3.66
CA ILE A 126 -17.52 0.63 -3.72
C ILE A 126 -17.44 -0.14 -2.39
N LEU A 127 -16.56 0.29 -1.48
CA LEU A 127 -16.33 -0.31 -0.16
C LEU A 127 -16.41 0.77 0.95
N PRO A 128 -17.56 1.44 1.13
CA PRO A 128 -17.68 2.54 2.08
C PRO A 128 -17.38 2.12 3.53
N GLU A 129 -17.67 0.86 3.88
CA GLU A 129 -17.36 0.30 5.21
C GLU A 129 -15.85 0.24 5.50
N TYR A 130 -15.02 0.10 4.47
CA TYR A 130 -13.55 0.04 4.56
C TYR A 130 -12.86 1.34 4.16
N ALA A 131 -13.61 2.40 3.82
CA ALA A 131 -13.05 3.66 3.31
C ALA A 131 -11.98 4.27 4.23
N HIS A 132 -12.12 4.05 5.53
CA HIS A 132 -11.24 4.53 6.58
C HIS A 132 -9.80 3.99 6.53
N LYS A 133 -9.59 2.82 5.91
CA LYS A 133 -8.28 2.17 5.76
C LYS A 133 -7.79 2.15 4.31
N ILE A 134 -8.42 2.90 3.42
CA ILE A 134 -8.07 3.00 2.01
C ILE A 134 -7.48 4.37 1.74
N ALA A 135 -6.29 4.43 1.12
CA ALA A 135 -5.66 5.67 0.68
C ALA A 135 -4.83 5.49 -0.59
N GLY A 136 -4.61 6.59 -1.32
CA GLY A 136 -3.52 6.67 -2.30
C GLY A 136 -2.17 6.66 -1.58
N ILE A 137 -1.13 6.10 -2.19
CA ILE A 137 0.22 6.12 -1.59
C ILE A 137 0.74 7.54 -1.38
N TYR A 138 0.51 8.44 -2.34
CA TYR A 138 0.83 9.87 -2.22
C TYR A 138 -0.01 10.56 -1.14
N GLU A 139 -1.31 10.28 -1.12
CA GLU A 139 -2.21 10.80 -0.09
C GLU A 139 -1.72 10.41 1.31
N TYR A 140 -1.32 9.16 1.51
CA TYR A 140 -0.92 8.68 2.83
C TYR A 140 0.50 9.15 3.19
N ALA A 141 1.45 9.12 2.25
CA ALA A 141 2.84 9.49 2.51
C ALA A 141 3.03 11.00 2.69
N LEU A 142 2.37 11.81 1.86
CA LEU A 142 2.67 13.23 1.68
C LEU A 142 1.44 14.14 1.77
N ASP A 143 0.25 13.59 2.10
CA ASP A 143 -1.03 14.31 2.10
C ASP A 143 -1.41 14.89 0.71
N GLU A 144 -0.86 14.31 -0.36
CA GLU A 144 -1.11 14.70 -1.76
C GLU A 144 -2.18 13.80 -2.41
N ARG A 145 -3.46 14.18 -2.29
CA ARG A 145 -4.62 13.35 -2.69
C ARG A 145 -4.69 13.02 -4.18
N ASP A 146 -4.35 13.96 -5.05
CA ASP A 146 -4.58 13.84 -6.51
C ASP A 146 -3.39 13.21 -7.26
N ARG A 147 -2.30 12.86 -6.55
CA ARG A 147 -1.09 12.32 -7.18
C ARG A 147 -1.09 10.80 -7.23
N SER A 148 -0.41 10.30 -8.25
CA SER A 148 -0.35 8.88 -8.59
C SER A 148 1.06 8.51 -9.03
N VAL A 149 1.47 7.29 -8.71
CA VAL A 149 2.69 6.70 -9.26
C VAL A 149 2.42 6.29 -10.71
N ALA A 150 3.19 6.87 -11.63
CA ALA A 150 3.03 6.63 -13.06
C ALA A 150 3.16 5.12 -13.39
N ASP A 151 2.31 4.60 -14.28
CA ASP A 151 2.35 3.19 -14.65
C ASP A 151 3.52 2.90 -15.61
N PRO A 152 4.50 2.06 -15.24
CA PRO A 152 5.60 1.70 -16.11
C PRO A 152 5.23 0.66 -17.17
N TYR A 153 3.99 0.15 -17.19
CA TYR A 153 3.59 -0.93 -18.09
C TYR A 153 3.93 -0.64 -19.56
N ARG A 154 4.62 -1.59 -20.22
CA ARG A 154 5.18 -1.50 -21.59
C ARG A 154 6.32 -0.47 -21.77
N GLY A 155 6.76 0.20 -20.71
CA GLY A 155 7.97 1.01 -20.71
C GLY A 155 9.25 0.17 -20.76
N ASP A 156 10.36 0.83 -21.08
CA ASP A 156 11.69 0.24 -20.98
C ASP A 156 12.16 0.13 -19.51
N LEU A 157 13.34 -0.45 -19.30
CA LEU A 157 13.88 -0.67 -17.95
C LEU A 157 14.07 0.64 -17.17
N GLU A 158 14.41 1.75 -17.82
CA GLU A 158 14.64 3.03 -17.14
C GLU A 158 13.33 3.61 -16.59
N VAL A 159 12.22 3.44 -17.31
CA VAL A 159 10.89 3.78 -16.78
C VAL A 159 10.58 2.98 -15.51
N TYR A 160 10.85 1.66 -15.52
CA TYR A 160 10.66 0.83 -14.33
C TYR A 160 11.58 1.22 -13.17
N ARG A 161 12.83 1.60 -13.44
CA ARG A 161 13.77 2.13 -12.43
C ARG A 161 13.27 3.43 -11.83
N ALA A 162 12.80 4.36 -12.66
CA ALA A 162 12.23 5.61 -12.20
C ALA A 162 11.02 5.36 -11.29
N THR A 163 10.11 4.47 -11.69
CA THR A 163 8.97 4.05 -10.85
C THR A 163 9.42 3.39 -9.54
N ALA A 164 10.43 2.52 -9.57
CA ALA A 164 10.94 1.87 -8.36
C ALA A 164 11.55 2.88 -7.38
N ARG A 165 12.28 3.89 -7.88
CA ARG A 165 12.83 4.99 -7.07
C ARG A 165 11.72 5.86 -6.47
N GLU A 166 10.73 6.23 -7.27
CA GLU A 166 9.55 6.97 -6.79
C GLU A 166 8.82 6.22 -5.67
N ILE A 167 8.58 4.91 -5.85
CA ILE A 167 7.97 4.05 -4.82
C ILE A 167 8.86 3.94 -3.58
N HIS A 168 10.18 3.78 -3.75
CA HIS A 168 11.13 3.74 -2.65
C HIS A 168 11.04 5.00 -1.79
N ASP A 169 11.08 6.18 -2.41
CA ASP A 169 11.05 7.46 -1.71
C ASP A 169 9.71 7.65 -0.98
N LEU A 170 8.60 7.29 -1.61
CA LEU A 170 7.30 7.27 -0.97
C LEU A 170 7.26 6.37 0.26
N ILE A 171 7.84 5.16 0.18
CA ILE A 171 7.89 4.23 1.31
C ILE A 171 8.74 4.79 2.46
N VAL A 172 9.83 5.49 2.18
CA VAL A 172 10.64 6.17 3.21
C VAL A 172 9.75 7.16 3.99
N GLU A 173 8.91 7.91 3.29
CA GLU A 173 7.97 8.86 3.89
C GLU A 173 6.80 8.20 4.63
N LEU A 174 6.45 6.93 4.33
CA LEU A 174 5.43 6.18 5.08
C LEU A 174 5.87 5.87 6.52
N PHE A 175 7.17 5.60 6.76
CA PHE A 175 7.64 5.05 8.04
C PHE A 175 7.34 5.95 9.26
N PRO A 176 7.60 7.27 9.24
CA PRO A 176 7.27 8.14 10.37
C PRO A 176 5.79 8.17 10.70
N ARG A 177 4.91 8.16 9.68
CA ARG A 177 3.46 8.14 9.86
C ARG A 177 3.00 6.80 10.45
N LEU A 178 3.41 5.68 9.85
CA LEU A 178 3.10 4.34 10.36
C LEU A 178 3.57 4.14 11.80
N ARG A 179 4.76 4.63 12.15
CA ARG A 179 5.28 4.57 13.53
C ARG A 179 4.37 5.32 14.51
N ARG A 180 3.96 6.55 14.16
CA ARG A 180 3.06 7.36 15.01
C ARG A 180 1.72 6.66 15.21
N GLU A 181 1.14 6.12 14.15
CA GLU A 181 -0.14 5.41 14.19
C GLU A 181 -0.05 4.12 15.03
N ILE A 182 1.02 3.31 14.86
CA ILE A 182 1.27 2.12 15.69
C ILE A 182 1.46 2.49 17.16
N ASN A 183 2.25 3.52 17.46
CA ASN A 183 2.48 3.94 18.85
C ASN A 183 1.19 4.45 19.51
N ALA A 184 0.38 5.23 18.78
CA ALA A 184 -0.92 5.71 19.28
C ALA A 184 -1.89 4.55 19.54
N ALA A 185 -1.84 3.49 18.73
CA ALA A 185 -2.62 2.27 18.95
C ALA A 185 -2.15 1.44 20.16
N ASN A 186 -0.87 1.52 20.54
CA ASN A 186 -0.28 0.77 21.65
C ASN A 186 -0.36 1.49 23.00
N GLY A 187 -0.56 2.81 23.00
CA GLY A 187 -0.67 3.65 24.19
C GLY A 187 -2.10 3.87 24.69
N LYS A 188 -3.09 3.23 24.07
CA LYS A 188 -4.46 3.06 24.56
C LYS A 188 -4.60 1.70 25.21
#